data_AF-A0A378IIK6-F1
#
_entry.id   AF-A0A378IIK6-F1
#
_cell.length_a   1.000
_cell.length_b   1.000
_cell.length_c   1.000
_cell.angle_alpha   90.00
_cell.angle_beta   90.00
_cell.angle_gamma   90.00
#
_symmetry.space_group_name_H-M   'P 1'
#
loop_
_entity.id
_entity.type
_entity.pdbx_description
1 polymer ?
#
loop_
_entity_poly.entity_id
_entity_poly.type
_entity_poly.pdbx_seq_one_letter_code
_entity_poly.pdbx_strand_id
1 'polypeptide(L)'
;MNTVNQLQKIIKQLSLYQVSLDNSLLFKLTKVCIRNEEDPLKLIAVVGDLQHAAYKAIEEQYAKFDPNASKDEQIKFYKNIIHIKAQLRELEFVHLELTKELNEKKLIYVKNEESISLNEKYILDGLKEKAPKEIVRENYYQLLEKIGENKKLKESDRAFINSLLMQIIARPEGQNLIVKLNWLLETKAAKLNMAPSQEFGCSSSLAGAAKERLDYLDSSLDEPSLKNIIKKATMTSEGTKDVSVLMDMNYLKSMAFLNTESYASPEVGLTDLGPPFILLAHELIHATHNVTGSARGNFNSFYEGIDKTDDYLLGLLYPKESDKKVGDAAEEYWTIEAGQLCENSLRRENGFSDRTGHVSAEPGNDAIRDLYHIGLARNYDPDMLEKLEAHFNEQQKRSPEELEKIDEEDSDVKNILKIEKFQLQICSVPDVIHELKRMSRSVDRSNKIFDKWRNDAPAREHFSPEENWMSLLTTLPITLTKTLMAVCSLNKSGLSQDENIQLWKDALSEMEAKPEDLQKIINSLQTLERAFSSCMPADFKNDHMVSISRFREALEEHTASLQHSFTM
;
A
#
# COMPACT_ATOMS: atom_id res chain seq x y z
N MET A 1 3.04 -14.00 -21.89
CA MET A 1 1.63 -13.56 -22.03
C MET A 1 1.66 -12.13 -22.57
N ASN A 2 0.98 -11.80 -23.68
CA ASN A 2 0.98 -10.41 -24.20
C ASN A 2 0.16 -9.50 -23.25
N THR A 3 0.60 -8.25 -23.02
CA THR A 3 -0.03 -7.20 -22.22
C THR A 3 -1.55 -7.15 -22.38
N VAL A 4 -2.06 -7.27 -23.61
CA VAL A 4 -3.51 -7.25 -23.89
C VAL A 4 -4.25 -8.40 -23.19
N ASN A 5 -3.68 -9.61 -23.18
CA ASN A 5 -4.29 -10.77 -22.50
C ASN A 5 -4.27 -10.59 -20.97
N GLN A 6 -3.23 -9.96 -20.44
CA GLN A 6 -3.14 -9.67 -19.01
C GLN A 6 -4.21 -8.66 -18.60
N LEU A 7 -4.41 -7.60 -19.39
CA LEU A 7 -5.48 -6.63 -19.16
C LEU A 7 -6.86 -7.29 -19.22
N GLN A 8 -7.13 -8.16 -20.21
CA GLN A 8 -8.40 -8.91 -20.28
C GLN A 8 -8.66 -9.76 -19.03
N LYS A 9 -7.64 -10.46 -18.52
CA LYS A 9 -7.74 -11.24 -17.28
C LYS A 9 -8.09 -10.34 -16.10
N ILE A 10 -7.38 -9.22 -15.95
CA ILE A 10 -7.60 -8.25 -14.86
C ILE A 10 -9.02 -7.68 -14.91
N ILE A 11 -9.49 -7.26 -16.08
CA ILE A 11 -10.84 -6.68 -16.26
C ILE A 11 -11.93 -7.67 -15.84
N LYS A 12 -11.79 -8.94 -16.24
CA LYS A 12 -12.72 -9.99 -15.83
C LYS A 12 -12.75 -10.14 -14.31
N GLN A 13 -11.59 -10.08 -13.65
CA GLN A 13 -11.51 -10.15 -12.19
C GLN A 13 -12.11 -8.91 -11.52
N LEU A 14 -11.77 -7.69 -11.96
CA LEU A 14 -12.33 -6.45 -11.42
C LEU A 14 -13.88 -6.42 -11.48
N SER A 15 -14.45 -6.95 -12.56
CA SER A 15 -15.90 -7.05 -12.73
C SER A 15 -16.57 -7.95 -11.68
N LEU A 16 -15.89 -8.99 -11.20
CA LEU A 16 -16.41 -9.89 -10.15
C LEU A 16 -16.50 -9.19 -8.79
N TYR A 17 -15.67 -8.17 -8.57
CA TYR A 17 -15.61 -7.41 -7.31
C TYR A 17 -16.29 -6.04 -7.43
N GLN A 18 -17.30 -5.93 -8.31
CA GLN A 18 -18.17 -4.77 -8.46
C GLN A 18 -17.45 -3.45 -8.82
N VAL A 19 -16.31 -3.53 -9.49
CA VAL A 19 -15.66 -2.34 -10.04
C VAL A 19 -16.45 -1.88 -11.26
N SER A 20 -17.13 -0.74 -11.14
CA SER A 20 -17.91 -0.15 -12.22
C SER A 20 -16.96 0.42 -13.29
N LEU A 21 -17.05 -0.10 -14.51
CA LEU A 21 -16.32 0.42 -15.66
C LEU A 21 -17.30 1.25 -16.51
N ASP A 22 -16.97 2.52 -16.73
CA ASP A 22 -17.82 3.37 -17.57
C ASP A 22 -17.81 2.90 -19.04
N ASN A 23 -18.85 3.31 -19.78
CA ASN A 23 -19.03 2.91 -21.19
C ASN A 23 -17.87 3.36 -22.10
N SER A 24 -17.20 4.46 -21.76
CA SER A 24 -16.03 4.96 -22.51
C SER A 24 -14.82 4.05 -22.31
N LEU A 25 -14.56 3.62 -21.07
CA LEU A 25 -13.51 2.67 -20.73
C LEU A 25 -13.79 1.30 -21.35
N LEU A 26 -15.01 0.78 -21.23
CA LEU A 26 -15.42 -0.47 -21.90
C LEU A 26 -15.22 -0.41 -23.42
N PHE A 27 -15.49 0.73 -24.04
CA PHE A 27 -15.24 0.93 -25.47
C PHE A 27 -13.75 0.99 -25.82
N LYS A 28 -12.92 1.69 -25.02
CA LYS A 28 -11.46 1.69 -25.18
C LYS A 28 -10.89 0.28 -25.06
N LEU A 29 -11.35 -0.47 -24.05
CA LEU A 29 -10.97 -1.87 -23.82
C LEU A 29 -11.36 -2.76 -24.98
N THR A 30 -12.57 -2.60 -25.49
CA THR A 30 -13.05 -3.33 -26.68
C THR A 30 -12.15 -3.05 -27.89
N LYS A 31 -11.73 -1.80 -28.09
CA LYS A 31 -10.78 -1.45 -29.16
C LYS A 31 -9.42 -2.10 -28.95
N VAL A 32 -8.86 -2.05 -27.74
CA VAL A 32 -7.56 -2.68 -27.43
C VAL A 32 -7.62 -4.19 -27.67
N CYS A 33 -8.70 -4.84 -27.22
CA CYS A 33 -8.88 -6.29 -27.29
C CYS A 33 -9.17 -6.80 -28.71
N ILE A 34 -10.01 -6.10 -29.49
CA ILE A 34 -10.39 -6.55 -30.84
C ILE A 34 -9.31 -6.22 -31.87
N ARG A 35 -8.59 -5.11 -31.70
CA ARG A 35 -7.61 -4.64 -32.68
C ARG A 35 -6.17 -5.07 -32.38
N ASN A 36 -5.94 -5.80 -31.29
CA ASN A 36 -4.60 -6.10 -30.76
C ASN A 36 -3.73 -4.84 -30.73
N GLU A 37 -4.23 -3.80 -30.05
CA GLU A 37 -3.49 -2.53 -29.95
C GLU A 37 -2.20 -2.74 -29.15
N GLU A 38 -1.06 -2.38 -29.75
CA GLU A 38 0.27 -2.51 -29.14
C GLU A 38 0.93 -1.14 -28.90
N ASP A 39 0.26 -0.02 -29.22
CA ASP A 39 0.77 1.32 -28.92
C ASP A 39 0.85 1.55 -27.40
N PRO A 40 2.08 1.72 -26.82
CA PRO A 40 2.27 1.84 -25.39
C PRO A 40 1.58 3.08 -24.80
N LEU A 41 1.39 4.17 -25.58
CA LEU A 41 0.69 5.37 -25.11
C LEU A 41 -0.81 5.13 -24.93
N LYS A 42 -1.42 4.30 -25.77
CA LYS A 42 -2.84 3.94 -25.63
C LYS A 42 -3.02 2.91 -24.53
N LEU A 43 -2.10 1.95 -24.42
CA LEU A 43 -2.13 0.93 -23.39
C LEU A 43 -1.95 1.54 -22.00
N ILE A 44 -1.00 2.46 -21.82
CA ILE A 44 -0.78 3.11 -20.51
C ILE A 44 -1.98 3.99 -20.13
N ALA A 45 -2.65 4.62 -21.09
CA ALA A 45 -3.88 5.38 -20.84
C ALA A 45 -5.01 4.47 -20.32
N VAL A 46 -5.15 3.27 -20.90
CA VAL A 46 -6.13 2.27 -20.45
C VAL A 46 -5.77 1.73 -19.07
N VAL A 47 -4.50 1.43 -18.82
CA VAL A 47 -4.01 0.99 -17.50
C VAL A 47 -4.30 2.07 -16.46
N GLY A 48 -4.00 3.32 -16.77
CA GLY A 48 -4.33 4.47 -15.93
C GLY A 48 -5.82 4.52 -15.62
N ASP A 49 -6.70 4.48 -16.63
CA ASP A 49 -8.16 4.49 -16.42
C ASP A 49 -8.64 3.32 -15.53
N LEU A 50 -8.07 2.11 -15.71
CA LEU A 50 -8.40 0.94 -14.88
C LEU A 50 -7.91 1.08 -13.44
N GLN A 51 -6.70 1.59 -13.23
CA GLN A 51 -6.16 1.86 -11.89
C GLN A 51 -7.07 2.85 -11.15
N HIS A 52 -7.46 3.95 -11.81
CA HIS A 52 -8.34 4.95 -11.21
C HIS A 52 -9.71 4.35 -10.86
N ALA A 53 -10.31 3.57 -11.75
CA ALA A 53 -11.59 2.90 -11.48
C ALA A 53 -11.50 1.95 -10.28
N ALA A 54 -10.40 1.19 -10.18
CA ALA A 54 -10.20 0.26 -9.07
C ALA A 54 -9.93 0.98 -7.73
N TYR A 55 -9.10 2.03 -7.70
CA TYR A 55 -8.93 2.86 -6.49
C TYR A 55 -10.23 3.52 -6.06
N LYS A 56 -10.99 4.08 -7.01
CA LYS A 56 -12.31 4.67 -6.72
C LYS A 56 -13.27 3.62 -6.16
N ALA A 57 -13.29 2.41 -6.73
CA ALA A 57 -14.13 1.33 -6.22
C ALA A 57 -13.73 0.94 -4.79
N ILE A 58 -12.44 0.92 -4.45
CA ILE A 58 -11.99 0.68 -3.06
C ILE A 58 -12.54 1.77 -2.13
N GLU A 59 -12.41 3.05 -2.49
CA GLU A 59 -12.93 4.14 -1.66
C GLU A 59 -14.46 4.11 -1.54
N GLU A 60 -15.18 3.76 -2.61
CA GLU A 60 -16.63 3.53 -2.60
C GLU A 60 -17.04 2.33 -1.73
N GLN A 61 -16.16 1.34 -1.54
CA GLN A 61 -16.38 0.29 -0.54
C GLN A 61 -16.19 0.86 0.87
N TYR A 62 -15.11 1.59 1.14
CA TYR A 62 -14.89 2.22 2.45
C TYR A 62 -16.02 3.16 2.89
N ALA A 63 -16.61 3.91 1.95
CA ALA A 63 -17.77 4.75 2.24
C ALA A 63 -19.02 3.97 2.69
N LYS A 64 -19.06 2.64 2.49
CA LYS A 64 -20.14 1.74 2.94
C LYS A 64 -19.76 0.95 4.19
N PHE A 65 -18.64 1.29 4.83
CA PHE A 65 -18.20 0.63 6.05
C PHE A 65 -19.27 0.80 7.15
N ASP A 66 -19.70 -0.33 7.72
CA ASP A 66 -20.58 -0.35 8.88
C ASP A 66 -19.75 -0.76 10.11
N PRO A 67 -19.51 0.16 11.07
CA PRO A 67 -18.73 -0.12 12.27
C PRO A 67 -19.41 -1.14 13.21
N ASN A 68 -20.69 -1.44 12.99
CA ASN A 68 -21.46 -2.41 13.76
C ASN A 68 -21.70 -3.73 13.01
N ALA A 69 -21.10 -3.88 11.83
CA ALA A 69 -21.19 -5.10 11.04
C ALA A 69 -20.67 -6.32 11.83
N SER A 70 -21.32 -7.46 11.61
CA SER A 70 -20.87 -8.74 12.17
C SER A 70 -19.48 -9.12 11.65
N LYS A 71 -18.79 -10.00 12.38
CA LYS A 71 -17.49 -10.59 12.00
C LYS A 71 -17.47 -11.05 10.53
N ASP A 72 -18.47 -11.80 10.10
CA ASP A 72 -18.53 -12.36 8.73
C ASP A 72 -18.70 -11.27 7.67
N GLU A 73 -19.49 -10.23 7.97
CA GLU A 73 -19.67 -9.08 7.10
C GLU A 73 -18.38 -8.26 6.99
N GLN A 74 -17.68 -8.03 8.11
CA GLN A 74 -16.37 -7.37 8.10
C GLN A 74 -15.33 -8.17 7.30
N ILE A 75 -15.28 -9.50 7.47
CA ILE A 75 -14.40 -10.36 6.68
C ILE A 75 -14.73 -10.20 5.19
N LYS A 76 -16.00 -10.33 4.80
CA LYS A 76 -16.42 -10.22 3.39
C LYS A 76 -16.08 -8.85 2.81
N PHE A 77 -16.32 -7.79 3.58
CA PHE A 77 -16.01 -6.41 3.22
C PHE A 77 -14.52 -6.25 2.89
N TYR A 78 -13.63 -6.60 3.82
CA TYR A 78 -12.19 -6.44 3.62
C TYR A 78 -11.62 -7.41 2.58
N LYS A 79 -12.16 -8.63 2.46
CA LYS A 79 -11.78 -9.55 1.38
C LYS A 79 -12.01 -8.93 0.01
N ASN A 80 -13.14 -8.26 -0.21
CA ASN A 80 -13.39 -7.58 -1.49
C ASN A 80 -12.32 -6.51 -1.78
N ILE A 81 -11.97 -5.70 -0.78
CA ILE A 81 -10.92 -4.68 -0.90
C ILE A 81 -9.57 -5.33 -1.25
N ILE A 82 -9.17 -6.38 -0.53
CA ILE A 82 -7.92 -7.11 -0.79
C ILE A 82 -7.87 -7.65 -2.23
N HIS A 83 -8.98 -8.17 -2.76
CA HIS A 83 -9.03 -8.70 -4.13
C HIS A 83 -8.92 -7.60 -5.19
N ILE A 84 -9.57 -6.44 -4.99
CA ILE A 84 -9.42 -5.29 -5.88
C ILE A 84 -7.97 -4.80 -5.84
N LYS A 85 -7.36 -4.72 -4.65
CA LYS A 85 -5.93 -4.42 -4.49
C LYS A 85 -5.08 -5.46 -5.21
N ALA A 86 -5.33 -6.75 -5.11
CA ALA A 86 -4.58 -7.75 -5.87
C ALA A 86 -4.59 -7.48 -7.39
N GLN A 87 -5.71 -7.00 -7.96
CA GLN A 87 -5.78 -6.62 -9.37
C GLN A 87 -5.05 -5.30 -9.67
N LEU A 88 -5.11 -4.31 -8.78
CA LEU A 88 -4.31 -3.08 -8.88
C LEU A 88 -2.81 -3.40 -8.94
N ARG A 89 -2.35 -4.39 -8.17
CA ARG A 89 -0.95 -4.82 -8.15
C ARG A 89 -0.50 -5.28 -9.53
N GLU A 90 -1.33 -6.08 -10.18
CA GLU A 90 -1.07 -6.57 -11.53
C GLU A 90 -1.08 -5.44 -12.56
N LEU A 91 -1.98 -4.46 -12.42
CA LEU A 91 -1.98 -3.25 -13.25
C LEU A 91 -0.72 -2.42 -13.07
N GLU A 92 -0.21 -2.27 -11.85
CA GLU A 92 1.04 -1.55 -11.55
C GLU A 92 2.26 -2.20 -12.22
N PHE A 93 2.32 -3.54 -12.26
CA PHE A 93 3.37 -4.24 -13.02
C PHE A 93 3.27 -3.97 -14.52
N VAL A 94 2.06 -3.99 -15.08
CA VAL A 94 1.86 -3.62 -16.50
C VAL A 94 2.26 -2.17 -16.74
N HIS A 95 1.88 -1.25 -15.84
CA HIS A 95 2.24 0.16 -15.92
C HIS A 95 3.76 0.37 -15.89
N LEU A 96 4.47 -0.38 -15.05
CA LEU A 96 5.93 -0.35 -14.95
C LEU A 96 6.60 -0.74 -16.27
N GLU A 97 6.17 -1.85 -16.88
CA GLU A 97 6.71 -2.31 -18.17
C GLU A 97 6.43 -1.30 -19.30
N LEU A 98 5.21 -0.76 -19.38
CA LEU A 98 4.85 0.26 -20.36
C LEU A 98 5.65 1.56 -20.15
N THR A 99 5.88 1.96 -18.90
CA THR A 99 6.69 3.14 -18.57
C THR A 99 8.13 2.97 -19.02
N LYS A 100 8.70 1.77 -18.86
CA LYS A 100 10.03 1.44 -19.38
C LYS A 100 10.09 1.64 -20.89
N GLU A 101 9.13 1.06 -21.63
CA GLU A 101 9.06 1.19 -23.09
C GLU A 101 8.91 2.64 -23.56
N LEU A 102 8.07 3.43 -22.87
CA LEU A 102 7.89 4.86 -23.19
C LEU A 102 9.16 5.67 -22.93
N ASN A 103 9.87 5.38 -21.84
CA ASN A 103 11.12 6.05 -21.51
C ASN A 103 12.23 5.76 -22.51
N GLU A 104 12.35 4.52 -22.98
CA GLU A 104 13.26 4.14 -24.07
C GLU A 104 12.96 4.94 -25.36
N LYS A 105 11.68 5.25 -25.60
CA LYS A 105 11.21 6.07 -26.74
C LYS A 105 11.23 7.58 -26.48
N LYS A 106 11.65 8.03 -25.29
CA LYS A 106 11.59 9.44 -24.85
C LYS A 106 10.18 10.06 -24.92
N LEU A 107 9.17 9.27 -24.60
CA LEU A 107 7.76 9.66 -24.56
C LEU A 107 7.24 9.71 -23.12
N ILE A 108 6.30 10.62 -22.88
CA ILE A 108 5.52 10.70 -21.64
C ILE A 108 4.04 10.56 -21.95
N TYR A 109 3.29 9.97 -21.02
CA TYR A 109 1.84 9.96 -21.06
C TYR A 109 1.30 11.22 -20.37
N VAL A 110 0.45 11.97 -21.08
CA VAL A 110 -0.32 13.10 -20.54
C VAL A 110 -1.79 12.83 -20.83
N LYS A 111 -2.64 12.87 -19.80
CA LYS A 111 -4.06 12.50 -19.94
C LYS A 111 -4.83 13.45 -20.85
N ASN A 112 -4.56 14.74 -20.72
CA ASN A 112 -5.11 15.78 -21.59
C ASN A 112 -4.07 16.88 -21.79
N GLU A 113 -3.55 16.98 -23.01
CA GLU A 113 -2.50 17.95 -23.38
C GLU A 113 -3.02 19.39 -23.42
N GLU A 114 -4.32 19.57 -23.68
CA GLU A 114 -4.95 20.90 -23.76
C GLU A 114 -5.17 21.52 -22.38
N SER A 115 -5.18 20.70 -21.31
CA SER A 115 -5.38 21.16 -19.93
C SER A 115 -4.08 21.46 -19.17
N ILE A 116 -2.92 21.44 -19.84
CA ILE A 116 -1.64 21.73 -19.18
C ILE A 116 -1.63 23.21 -18.78
N SER A 117 -1.70 23.46 -17.46
CA SER A 117 -1.63 24.79 -16.88
C SER A 117 -0.49 24.84 -15.86
N LEU A 118 0.63 25.46 -16.26
CA LEU A 118 1.83 25.56 -15.44
C LEU A 118 1.94 26.93 -14.79
N ASN A 119 2.44 26.97 -13.56
CA ASN A 119 2.78 28.23 -12.91
C ASN A 119 4.10 28.79 -13.49
N GLU A 120 4.01 29.90 -14.24
CA GLU A 120 5.15 30.56 -14.91
C GLU A 120 6.31 30.89 -13.97
N LYS A 121 6.04 31.14 -12.69
CA LYS A 121 7.08 31.40 -11.67
C LYS A 121 8.08 30.26 -11.56
N TYR A 122 7.63 29.03 -11.76
CA TYR A 122 8.40 27.81 -11.56
C TYR A 122 8.94 27.24 -12.87
N ILE A 123 8.81 27.94 -13.99
CA ILE A 123 9.39 27.49 -15.26
C ILE A 123 10.81 28.03 -15.34
N LEU A 124 11.79 27.14 -15.54
CA LEU A 124 13.19 27.52 -15.80
C LEU A 124 13.28 28.40 -17.04
N ASP A 125 14.13 29.43 -17.02
CA ASP A 125 14.19 30.43 -18.10
C ASP A 125 14.44 29.79 -19.49
N GLY A 126 15.28 28.76 -19.57
CA GLY A 126 15.55 28.02 -20.81
C GLY A 126 14.39 27.17 -21.34
N LEU A 127 13.28 27.06 -20.60
CA LEU A 127 12.09 26.28 -21.00
C LEU A 127 10.88 27.17 -21.32
N LYS A 128 10.89 28.47 -20.98
CA LYS A 128 9.72 29.35 -21.11
C LYS A 128 9.18 29.49 -22.54
N GLU A 129 10.04 29.37 -23.54
CA GLU A 129 9.67 29.45 -24.97
C GLU A 129 9.17 28.12 -25.54
N LYS A 130 9.21 27.02 -24.76
CA LYS A 130 8.74 25.70 -25.22
C LYS A 130 7.23 25.58 -25.06
N ALA A 131 6.62 24.73 -25.88
CA ALA A 131 5.21 24.37 -25.71
C ALA A 131 4.99 23.71 -24.32
N PRO A 132 3.83 23.91 -23.67
CA PRO A 132 3.59 23.39 -22.31
C PRO A 132 3.89 21.89 -22.14
N LYS A 133 3.49 21.06 -23.10
CA LYS A 133 3.80 19.62 -23.12
C LYS A 133 5.31 19.35 -23.14
N GLU A 134 6.06 20.14 -23.89
CA GLU A 134 7.52 20.03 -23.96
C GLU A 134 8.16 20.46 -22.65
N ILE A 135 7.65 21.51 -21.99
CA ILE A 135 8.11 21.91 -20.65
C ILE A 135 7.91 20.76 -19.66
N VAL A 136 6.73 20.14 -19.66
CA VAL A 136 6.40 18.99 -18.81
C VAL A 136 7.36 17.82 -19.08
N ARG A 137 7.56 17.46 -20.35
CA ARG A 137 8.44 16.37 -20.78
C ARG A 137 9.89 16.58 -20.34
N GLU A 138 10.42 17.78 -20.52
CA GLU A 138 11.79 18.12 -20.14
C GLU A 138 11.98 18.06 -18.63
N ASN A 139 11.02 18.58 -17.85
CA ASN A 139 11.09 18.49 -16.39
C ASN A 139 11.00 17.03 -15.91
N TYR A 140 10.18 16.19 -16.54
CA TYR A 140 10.14 14.76 -16.22
C TYR A 140 11.52 14.11 -16.41
N TYR A 141 12.15 14.26 -17.57
CA TYR A 141 13.47 13.66 -17.84
C TYR A 141 14.59 14.27 -17.01
N GLN A 142 14.56 15.58 -16.72
CA GLN A 142 15.51 16.21 -15.80
C GLN A 142 15.43 15.62 -14.40
N LEU A 143 14.22 15.30 -13.93
CA LEU A 143 14.05 14.65 -12.63
C LEU A 143 14.58 13.20 -12.66
N LEU A 144 14.30 12.46 -13.75
CA LEU A 144 14.83 11.10 -13.92
C LEU A 144 16.36 11.08 -13.94
N GLU A 145 17.00 12.05 -14.61
CA GLU A 145 18.46 12.20 -14.64
C GLU A 145 19.02 12.42 -13.24
N LYS A 146 18.47 13.37 -12.48
CA LYS A 146 18.87 13.64 -11.09
C LYS A 146 18.73 12.42 -10.19
N ILE A 147 17.61 11.69 -10.30
CA ILE A 147 17.42 10.41 -9.58
C ILE A 147 18.43 9.36 -10.06
N GLY A 148 18.76 9.37 -11.35
CA GLY A 148 19.74 8.48 -11.97
C GLY A 148 21.17 8.66 -11.46
N GLU A 149 21.52 9.84 -10.96
CA GLU A 149 22.83 10.10 -10.33
C GLU A 149 22.99 9.37 -8.98
N ASN A 150 21.88 8.95 -8.35
CA ASN A 150 21.91 8.25 -7.08
C ASN A 150 22.35 6.79 -7.24
N LYS A 151 23.63 6.54 -6.98
CA LYS A 151 24.27 5.21 -7.12
C LYS A 151 23.75 4.15 -6.13
N LYS A 152 22.92 4.51 -5.14
CA LYS A 152 22.35 3.55 -4.18
C LYS A 152 21.12 2.80 -4.73
N LEU A 153 20.46 3.34 -5.75
CA LEU A 153 19.27 2.72 -6.34
C LEU A 153 19.65 1.65 -7.35
N LYS A 154 19.06 0.46 -7.21
CA LYS A 154 19.14 -0.60 -8.22
C LYS A 154 18.27 -0.23 -9.42
N GLU A 155 18.50 -0.90 -10.55
CA GLU A 155 17.72 -0.68 -11.78
C GLU A 155 16.21 -0.90 -11.56
N SER A 156 15.85 -1.95 -10.80
CA SER A 156 14.45 -2.22 -10.45
C SER A 156 13.80 -1.10 -9.62
N ASP A 157 14.57 -0.50 -8.71
CA ASP A 157 14.07 0.58 -7.85
C ASP A 157 13.80 1.82 -8.71
N ARG A 158 14.73 2.13 -9.63
CA ARG A 158 14.58 3.22 -10.60
C ARG A 158 13.38 3.00 -11.51
N ALA A 159 13.19 1.78 -12.03
CA ALA A 159 12.04 1.46 -12.88
C ALA A 159 10.71 1.69 -12.14
N PHE A 160 10.63 1.29 -10.87
CA PHE A 160 9.44 1.53 -10.05
C PHE A 160 9.21 3.02 -9.79
N ILE A 161 10.24 3.78 -9.39
CA ILE A 161 10.13 5.23 -9.20
C ILE A 161 9.67 5.92 -10.50
N ASN A 162 10.27 5.56 -11.63
CA ASN A 162 9.92 6.14 -12.93
C ASN A 162 8.46 5.89 -13.30
N SER A 163 7.93 4.70 -12.97
CA SER A 163 6.52 4.33 -13.12
C SER A 163 5.61 5.25 -12.31
N LEU A 164 5.93 5.49 -11.03
CA LEU A 164 5.14 6.39 -10.19
C LEU A 164 5.22 7.85 -10.67
N LEU A 165 6.40 8.32 -11.09
CA LEU A 165 6.57 9.66 -11.65
C LEU A 165 5.81 9.84 -12.97
N MET A 166 5.69 8.79 -13.79
CA MET A 166 4.87 8.81 -15.02
C MET A 166 3.38 8.94 -14.67
N GLN A 167 2.90 8.32 -13.59
CA GLN A 167 1.54 8.51 -13.09
C GLN A 167 1.32 9.94 -12.58
N ILE A 168 2.29 10.49 -11.83
CA ILE A 168 2.22 11.87 -11.31
C ILE A 168 2.19 12.89 -12.46
N ILE A 169 3.08 12.80 -13.45
CA ILE A 169 3.18 13.79 -14.53
C ILE A 169 1.99 13.76 -15.50
N ALA A 170 1.14 12.73 -15.44
CA ALA A 170 0.03 12.56 -16.38
C ALA A 170 -1.06 13.64 -16.24
N ARG A 171 -1.13 14.36 -15.11
CA ARG A 171 -2.19 15.33 -14.78
C ARG A 171 -1.67 16.67 -14.21
N PRO A 172 -2.48 17.76 -14.27
CA PRO A 172 -2.01 19.12 -14.01
C PRO A 172 -1.35 19.40 -12.65
N GLU A 173 -1.88 18.90 -11.53
CA GLU A 173 -1.30 19.15 -10.21
C GLU A 173 0.05 18.43 -10.08
N GLY A 174 0.13 17.17 -10.54
CA GLY A 174 1.39 16.44 -10.59
C GLY A 174 2.42 17.06 -11.54
N GLN A 175 1.98 17.67 -12.65
CA GLN A 175 2.83 18.48 -13.53
C GLN A 175 3.40 19.70 -12.79
N ASN A 176 2.55 20.45 -12.08
CA ASN A 176 2.99 21.59 -11.29
C ASN A 176 3.97 21.18 -10.18
N LEU A 177 3.76 20.02 -9.55
CA LEU A 177 4.69 19.46 -8.57
C LEU A 177 6.07 19.19 -9.15
N ILE A 178 6.14 18.44 -10.26
CA ILE A 178 7.43 18.07 -10.87
C ILE A 178 8.15 19.30 -11.43
N VAL A 179 7.43 20.24 -12.05
CA VAL A 179 8.01 21.50 -12.54
C VAL A 179 8.54 22.35 -11.38
N LYS A 180 7.74 22.55 -10.32
CA LYS A 180 8.16 23.29 -9.12
C LYS A 180 9.37 22.66 -8.44
N LEU A 181 9.38 21.33 -8.30
CA LEU A 181 10.48 20.61 -7.68
C LEU A 181 11.79 20.79 -8.47
N ASN A 182 11.79 20.55 -9.79
CA ASN A 182 13.00 20.77 -10.59
C ASN A 182 13.48 22.21 -10.53
N TRP A 183 12.57 23.18 -10.64
CA TRP A 183 12.92 24.58 -10.50
C TRP A 183 13.60 24.89 -9.16
N LEU A 184 13.10 24.31 -8.07
CA LEU A 184 13.72 24.44 -6.75
C LEU A 184 15.10 23.78 -6.70
N LEU A 185 15.24 22.55 -7.21
CA LEU A 185 16.52 21.84 -7.24
C LEU A 185 17.59 22.63 -8.01
N GLU A 186 17.24 23.19 -9.16
CA GLU A 186 18.16 24.02 -9.96
C GLU A 186 18.47 25.36 -9.27
N THR A 187 17.46 26.15 -8.95
CA THR A 187 17.65 27.53 -8.44
C THR A 187 18.24 27.58 -7.03
N LYS A 188 18.05 26.51 -6.24
CA LYS A 188 18.65 26.38 -4.91
C LYS A 188 19.93 25.55 -4.94
N ALA A 189 20.37 25.02 -6.07
CA ALA A 189 21.47 24.06 -6.14
C ALA A 189 21.31 22.93 -5.11
N ALA A 190 20.08 22.43 -5.00
CA ALA A 190 19.71 21.38 -4.06
C ALA A 190 19.67 20.02 -4.77
N LYS A 191 19.89 18.94 -4.02
CA LYS A 191 19.87 17.56 -4.50
C LYS A 191 18.70 16.82 -3.90
N LEU A 192 18.04 16.02 -4.74
CA LEU A 192 17.03 15.06 -4.34
C LEU A 192 17.64 13.67 -4.34
N ASN A 193 17.70 13.05 -3.17
CA ASN A 193 18.09 11.67 -3.00
C ASN A 193 16.84 10.82 -2.76
N MET A 194 16.79 9.64 -3.37
CA MET A 194 15.75 8.64 -3.14
C MET A 194 16.37 7.43 -2.42
N ALA A 195 15.77 6.93 -1.35
CA ALA A 195 16.34 5.81 -0.61
C ALA A 195 15.28 4.75 -0.27
N PRO A 196 15.62 3.45 -0.34
CA PRO A 196 14.75 2.40 0.13
C PRO A 196 14.46 2.51 1.64
N SER A 197 13.21 2.27 2.03
CA SER A 197 12.70 2.25 3.40
C SER A 197 11.62 1.17 3.55
N GLN A 198 11.07 1.00 4.75
CA GLN A 198 9.87 0.19 4.99
C GLN A 198 8.56 0.96 4.74
N GLU A 199 8.65 2.28 4.63
CA GLU A 199 7.53 3.20 4.43
C GLU A 199 7.92 4.36 3.51
N PHE A 200 6.92 5.11 3.05
CA PHE A 200 7.13 6.39 2.38
C PHE A 200 7.44 7.45 3.44
N GLY A 201 8.38 8.35 3.15
CA GLY A 201 8.73 9.43 4.06
C GLY A 201 9.68 10.45 3.44
N CYS A 202 9.91 11.56 4.13
CA CYS A 202 10.83 12.60 3.71
C CYS A 202 11.75 13.01 4.86
N SER A 203 13.05 13.15 4.59
CA SER A 203 13.99 13.60 5.60
C SER A 203 13.74 15.07 5.95
N SER A 204 13.50 15.34 7.23
CA SER A 204 13.51 16.69 7.77
C SER A 204 14.94 17.09 8.18
N SER A 205 15.46 18.20 7.64
CA SER A 205 16.68 18.82 8.17
C SER A 205 16.33 20.14 8.86
N LEU A 206 17.12 20.55 9.87
CA LEU A 206 16.93 21.84 10.54
C LEU A 206 16.98 23.02 9.56
N ALA A 207 17.77 22.92 8.49
CA ALA A 207 17.83 23.94 7.44
C ALA A 207 16.58 23.98 6.55
N GLY A 208 15.81 22.89 6.48
CA GLY A 208 14.54 22.80 5.76
C GLY A 208 13.33 23.23 6.59
N ALA A 209 13.46 23.24 7.92
CA ALA A 209 12.42 23.67 8.84
C ALA A 209 12.13 25.17 8.72
N ALA A 210 10.86 25.53 8.69
CA ALA A 210 10.37 26.88 8.84
C ALA A 210 10.73 27.41 10.23
N LYS A 211 11.00 28.71 10.32
CA LYS A 211 11.21 29.38 11.60
C LYS A 211 9.89 29.94 12.10
N GLU A 212 9.64 29.80 13.40
CA GLU A 212 8.53 30.50 14.05
C GLU A 212 8.78 32.01 14.06
N ARG A 213 7.72 32.77 13.81
CA ARG A 213 7.72 34.23 13.94
C ARG A 213 7.50 34.61 15.40
N LEU A 214 8.58 34.91 16.10
CA LEU A 214 8.52 35.34 17.51
C LEU A 214 7.74 36.65 17.71
N ASP A 215 7.57 37.44 16.65
CA ASP A 215 6.81 38.70 16.62
C ASP A 215 5.32 38.50 16.31
N TYR A 216 4.89 37.26 16.00
CA TYR A 216 3.48 36.90 15.89
C TYR A 216 2.89 36.87 17.31
N LEU A 217 2.42 38.02 17.78
CA LEU A 217 1.78 38.20 19.09
C LEU A 217 0.54 37.32 19.20
N ASP A 218 0.37 36.63 20.34
CA ASP A 218 -0.81 35.82 20.70
C ASP A 218 -2.16 36.54 20.54
N SER A 219 -2.17 37.87 20.51
CA SER A 219 -3.35 38.69 20.23
C SER A 219 -3.84 38.62 18.78
N SER A 220 -3.12 37.95 17.88
CA SER A 220 -3.50 37.72 16.47
C SER A 220 -4.16 36.36 16.21
N LEU A 221 -4.40 35.59 17.28
CA LEU A 221 -5.13 34.33 17.26
C LEU A 221 -6.66 34.48 17.16
N ASP A 222 -7.18 35.70 16.97
CA ASP A 222 -8.58 35.97 16.58
C ASP A 222 -8.84 35.63 15.09
N GLU A 223 -7.86 35.03 14.40
CA GLU A 223 -7.98 34.60 13.01
C GLU A 223 -8.76 33.26 12.93
N PRO A 224 -9.90 33.20 12.22
CA PRO A 224 -10.75 32.01 12.22
C PRO A 224 -10.21 30.86 11.35
N SER A 225 -9.10 31.05 10.63
CA SER A 225 -8.57 30.06 9.69
C SER A 225 -7.20 29.56 10.11
N LEU A 226 -7.11 28.27 10.44
CA LEU A 226 -5.85 27.59 10.77
C LEU A 226 -4.79 27.77 9.67
N LYS A 227 -5.20 27.73 8.40
CA LYS A 227 -4.31 27.98 7.25
C LYS A 227 -3.66 29.37 7.33
N ASN A 228 -4.39 30.39 7.74
CA ASN A 228 -3.86 31.74 7.89
C ASN A 228 -2.93 31.85 9.11
N ILE A 229 -3.30 31.24 10.24
CA ILE A 229 -2.46 31.15 11.44
C ILE A 229 -1.11 30.55 11.05
N ILE A 230 -1.10 29.39 10.40
CA ILE A 230 0.13 28.71 9.97
C ILE A 230 0.99 29.59 9.05
N LYS A 231 0.39 30.27 8.07
CA LYS A 231 1.13 31.16 7.15
C LYS A 231 1.78 32.34 7.86
N LYS A 232 1.10 32.91 8.85
CA LYS A 232 1.57 34.12 9.56
C LYS A 232 2.56 33.78 10.67
N ALA A 233 2.35 32.66 11.38
CA ALA A 233 3.19 32.20 12.47
C ALA A 233 4.54 31.63 12.01
N THR A 234 4.72 31.36 10.70
CA THR A 234 5.96 30.80 10.16
C THR A 234 6.63 31.72 9.15
N MET A 235 7.95 31.59 9.01
CA MET A 235 8.76 32.21 7.97
C MET A 235 9.71 31.19 7.37
N THR A 236 10.07 31.38 6.09
CA THR A 236 10.99 30.49 5.41
C THR A 236 12.41 30.63 5.94
N SER A 237 13.08 29.51 6.19
CA SER A 237 14.54 29.46 6.40
C SER A 237 15.30 29.43 5.06
N GLU A 238 16.59 29.11 5.10
CA GLU A 238 17.42 29.06 3.88
C GLU A 238 17.03 27.90 2.94
N GLY A 239 16.45 26.84 3.50
CA GLY A 239 16.13 25.59 2.82
C GLY A 239 17.29 24.61 2.79
N THR A 240 16.96 23.32 2.71
CA THR A 240 17.99 22.27 2.60
C THR A 240 18.59 22.20 1.19
N LYS A 241 19.89 21.89 1.13
CA LYS A 241 20.60 21.57 -0.13
C LYS A 241 20.58 20.08 -0.45
N ASP A 242 20.20 19.25 0.50
CA ASP A 242 20.08 17.81 0.32
C ASP A 242 18.78 17.36 0.98
N VAL A 243 17.88 16.79 0.19
CA VAL A 243 16.62 16.23 0.66
C VAL A 243 16.54 14.78 0.25
N SER A 244 16.25 13.90 1.21
CA SER A 244 16.07 12.47 0.98
C SER A 244 14.60 12.12 1.07
N VAL A 245 14.07 11.54 0.00
CA VAL A 245 12.75 10.90 -0.02
C VAL A 245 12.96 9.40 0.17
N LEU A 246 12.30 8.86 1.19
CA LEU A 246 12.30 7.46 1.57
C LEU A 246 11.09 6.79 0.91
N MET A 247 11.28 5.59 0.37
CA MET A 247 10.21 4.86 -0.29
C MET A 247 10.30 3.36 0.02
N ASP A 248 9.14 2.74 0.23
CA ASP A 248 9.05 1.28 0.22
C ASP A 248 9.22 0.74 -1.21
N MET A 249 10.46 0.43 -1.60
CA MET A 249 10.76 -0.18 -2.91
C MET A 249 10.19 -1.59 -3.05
N ASN A 250 9.78 -2.21 -1.94
CA ASN A 250 9.10 -3.49 -1.96
C ASN A 250 7.59 -3.33 -2.00
N TYR A 251 7.01 -2.12 -2.05
CA TYR A 251 5.56 -1.91 -1.98
C TYR A 251 4.80 -2.88 -2.90
N LEU A 252 5.11 -2.90 -4.22
CA LEU A 252 4.48 -3.84 -5.17
C LEU A 252 4.79 -5.33 -4.94
N LYS A 253 5.87 -5.65 -4.22
CA LYS A 253 6.28 -7.03 -3.92
C LYS A 253 5.81 -7.49 -2.53
N SER A 254 5.37 -6.55 -1.69
CA SER A 254 5.08 -6.78 -0.30
C SER A 254 3.59 -6.96 -0.08
N MET A 255 3.28 -7.43 1.11
CA MET A 255 1.91 -7.52 1.60
C MET A 255 1.30 -6.14 1.88
N ALA A 256 2.13 -5.09 1.98
CA ALA A 256 1.65 -3.73 2.21
C ALA A 256 0.73 -3.27 1.07
N PHE A 257 1.02 -3.63 -0.18
CA PHE A 257 0.14 -3.36 -1.30
C PHE A 257 -1.25 -4.00 -1.16
N LEU A 258 -1.32 -5.17 -0.53
CA LEU A 258 -2.56 -5.92 -0.28
C LEU A 258 -3.19 -5.56 1.07
N ASN A 259 -2.61 -4.62 1.82
CA ASN A 259 -3.16 -4.21 3.11
C ASN A 259 -4.43 -3.39 2.92
N THR A 260 -5.31 -3.46 3.91
CA THR A 260 -6.58 -2.74 4.02
C THR A 260 -6.40 -1.45 4.80
N GLU A 261 -5.28 -0.76 4.56
CA GLU A 261 -4.97 0.51 5.22
C GLU A 261 -6.00 1.56 4.85
N SER A 262 -6.46 2.29 5.87
CA SER A 262 -7.53 3.27 5.76
C SER A 262 -7.30 4.46 6.67
N TYR A 263 -7.96 5.57 6.31
CA TYR A 263 -7.80 6.92 6.86
C TYR A 263 -9.15 7.60 7.00
N ALA A 264 -9.20 8.67 7.79
CA ALA A 264 -10.38 9.53 7.86
C ALA A 264 -10.55 10.35 6.57
N SER A 265 -11.80 10.49 6.14
CA SER A 265 -12.25 11.36 5.07
C SER A 265 -13.33 12.30 5.61
N PRO A 266 -13.23 13.62 5.35
CA PRO A 266 -14.21 14.60 5.84
C PRO A 266 -15.65 14.29 5.36
N GLU A 267 -15.82 13.78 4.15
CA GLU A 267 -17.12 13.64 3.50
C GLU A 267 -17.77 12.26 3.70
N VAL A 268 -16.95 11.21 3.84
CA VAL A 268 -17.43 9.82 3.80
C VAL A 268 -16.97 8.98 4.99
N GLY A 269 -16.30 9.58 5.98
CA GLY A 269 -15.81 8.87 7.16
C GLY A 269 -14.53 8.10 6.86
N LEU A 270 -14.63 6.91 6.28
CA LEU A 270 -13.49 6.03 6.03
C LEU A 270 -13.07 6.06 4.56
N THR A 271 -11.77 6.12 4.28
CA THR A 271 -11.20 6.05 2.92
C THR A 271 -9.91 5.24 2.89
N ASP A 272 -9.46 4.80 1.72
CA ASP A 272 -8.22 4.01 1.55
C ASP A 272 -6.96 4.88 1.66
N LEU A 273 -5.80 4.29 2.01
CA LEU A 273 -4.47 4.93 1.89
C LEU A 273 -4.07 5.24 0.42
N GLY A 274 -4.81 4.72 -0.55
CA GLY A 274 -4.77 5.14 -1.94
C GLY A 274 -3.46 4.78 -2.64
N PRO A 275 -3.23 5.33 -3.84
CA PRO A 275 -2.18 4.82 -4.70
C PRO A 275 -0.76 5.23 -4.27
N PRO A 276 0.25 4.39 -4.55
CA PRO A 276 1.65 4.68 -4.22
C PRO A 276 2.18 5.93 -4.92
N PHE A 277 1.63 6.32 -6.07
CA PHE A 277 2.03 7.57 -6.72
C PHE A 277 1.54 8.81 -5.97
N ILE A 278 0.41 8.74 -5.26
CA ILE A 278 -0.06 9.81 -4.38
C ILE A 278 0.82 9.87 -3.12
N LEU A 279 1.21 8.71 -2.56
CA LEU A 279 2.16 8.66 -1.44
C LEU A 279 3.53 9.22 -1.84
N LEU A 280 4.05 8.87 -3.01
CA LEU A 280 5.28 9.50 -3.51
C LEU A 280 5.10 11.00 -3.70
N ALA A 281 3.99 11.44 -4.29
CA ALA A 281 3.73 12.86 -4.51
C ALA A 281 3.64 13.64 -3.20
N HIS A 282 3.05 13.05 -2.15
CA HIS A 282 3.05 13.58 -0.78
C HIS A 282 4.49 13.84 -0.28
N GLU A 283 5.38 12.85 -0.39
CA GLU A 283 6.78 13.02 0.02
C GLU A 283 7.55 14.02 -0.85
N LEU A 284 7.23 14.11 -2.14
CA LEU A 284 7.78 15.12 -3.03
C LEU A 284 7.32 16.52 -2.64
N ILE A 285 6.09 16.69 -2.13
CA ILE A 285 5.61 17.98 -1.60
C ILE A 285 6.41 18.37 -0.36
N HIS A 286 6.62 17.46 0.61
CA HIS A 286 7.54 17.69 1.72
C HIS A 286 8.94 18.04 1.24
N ALA A 287 9.43 17.40 0.18
CA ALA A 287 10.71 17.74 -0.40
C ALA A 287 10.74 19.19 -0.90
N THR A 288 9.65 19.67 -1.53
CA THR A 288 9.55 21.09 -1.90
C THR A 288 9.54 22.02 -0.67
N HIS A 289 8.88 21.64 0.42
CA HIS A 289 8.86 22.42 1.65
C HIS A 289 10.25 22.48 2.29
N ASN A 290 10.95 21.36 2.38
CA ASN A 290 12.31 21.30 2.90
C ASN A 290 13.30 22.13 2.05
N VAL A 291 13.27 22.01 0.72
CA VAL A 291 14.17 22.79 -0.16
C VAL A 291 13.87 24.29 -0.11
N THR A 292 12.63 24.66 0.18
CA THR A 292 12.25 26.07 0.36
C THR A 292 12.47 26.61 1.77
N GLY A 293 12.83 25.76 2.74
CA GLY A 293 12.94 26.17 4.14
C GLY A 293 11.57 26.42 4.79
N SER A 294 10.51 25.81 4.28
CA SER A 294 9.12 26.05 4.69
C SER A 294 8.44 24.83 5.31
N ALA A 295 9.18 23.76 5.64
CA ALA A 295 8.63 22.58 6.31
C ALA A 295 8.27 22.92 7.77
N ARG A 296 7.04 22.69 8.18
CA ARG A 296 6.51 23.23 9.45
C ARG A 296 6.73 22.25 10.60
N GLY A 297 7.53 22.66 11.58
CA GLY A 297 7.59 21.92 12.84
C GLY A 297 6.25 21.96 13.60
N ASN A 298 6.14 21.17 14.65
CA ASN A 298 5.08 21.34 15.65
C ASN A 298 5.32 22.62 16.47
N PHE A 299 4.58 23.70 16.17
CA PHE A 299 4.69 24.99 16.85
C PHE A 299 3.44 25.33 17.68
N ASN A 300 3.61 26.13 18.75
CA ASN A 300 2.54 26.38 19.73
C ASN A 300 1.29 27.02 19.09
N SER A 301 1.45 28.04 18.25
CA SER A 301 0.30 28.74 17.65
C SER A 301 -0.59 27.85 16.76
N PHE A 302 -0.07 26.73 16.23
CA PHE A 302 -0.90 25.76 15.53
C PHE A 302 -1.89 25.11 16.50
N TYR A 303 -1.39 24.59 17.62
CA TYR A 303 -2.21 23.92 18.64
C TYR A 303 -3.13 24.89 19.39
N GLU A 304 -2.65 26.07 19.75
CA GLU A 304 -3.51 27.11 20.36
C GLU A 304 -4.60 27.59 19.39
N GLY A 305 -4.31 27.59 18.09
CA GLY A 305 -5.29 27.84 17.05
C GLY A 305 -6.38 26.76 17.02
N ILE A 306 -6.00 25.48 17.13
CA ILE A 306 -6.94 24.35 17.23
C ILE A 306 -7.86 24.53 18.44
N ASP A 307 -7.30 24.78 19.61
CA ASP A 307 -8.05 24.94 20.86
C ASP A 307 -9.06 26.10 20.78
N LYS A 308 -8.70 27.21 20.12
CA LYS A 308 -9.58 28.39 19.95
C LYS A 308 -10.70 28.20 18.94
N THR A 309 -10.52 27.30 17.99
CA THR A 309 -11.56 26.99 16.99
C THR A 309 -12.66 26.07 17.52
N ASP A 310 -12.59 25.67 18.80
CA ASP A 310 -13.43 24.63 19.42
C ASP A 310 -13.41 23.29 18.64
N ASP A 311 -12.41 23.10 17.77
CA ASP A 311 -12.29 21.96 16.86
C ASP A 311 -11.51 20.81 17.52
N TYR A 312 -12.16 20.16 18.48
CA TYR A 312 -11.58 19.00 19.17
C TYR A 312 -11.25 17.85 18.20
N LEU A 313 -11.95 17.75 17.07
CA LEU A 313 -11.73 16.74 16.04
C LEU A 313 -10.38 16.91 15.35
N LEU A 314 -10.01 18.15 15.08
CA LEU A 314 -8.73 18.48 14.50
C LEU A 314 -7.57 18.14 15.46
N GLY A 315 -7.77 18.30 16.77
CA GLY A 315 -6.83 17.83 17.80
C GLY A 315 -6.64 16.30 17.82
N LEU A 316 -7.68 15.53 17.50
CA LEU A 316 -7.60 14.06 17.36
C LEU A 316 -6.85 13.65 16.09
N LEU A 317 -7.00 14.39 15.00
CA LEU A 317 -6.37 14.10 13.70
C LEU A 317 -4.90 14.57 13.62
N TYR A 318 -4.55 15.60 14.39
CA TYR A 318 -3.23 16.22 14.42
C TYR A 318 -2.73 16.39 15.87
N PRO A 319 -2.54 15.29 16.61
CA PRO A 319 -2.17 15.36 18.01
C PRO A 319 -0.74 15.89 18.21
N LYS A 320 -0.52 16.63 19.30
CA LYS A 320 0.78 17.23 19.64
C LYS A 320 1.88 16.20 19.88
N GLU A 321 1.49 15.05 20.44
CA GLU A 321 2.36 13.92 20.70
C GLU A 321 1.65 12.65 20.20
N SER A 322 2.38 11.80 19.48
CA SER A 322 1.84 10.53 18.96
C SER A 322 2.83 9.42 19.21
N ASP A 323 2.37 8.33 19.82
CA ASP A 323 3.16 7.10 20.04
C ASP A 323 3.58 6.44 18.71
N LYS A 324 2.89 6.76 17.61
CA LYS A 324 3.17 6.25 16.28
C LYS A 324 4.03 7.18 15.41
N LYS A 325 4.44 8.35 15.94
CA LYS A 325 5.25 9.42 15.27
C LYS A 325 5.09 9.46 13.74
N VAL A 326 4.00 10.05 13.25
CA VAL A 326 3.65 10.09 11.82
C VAL A 326 4.06 11.40 11.13
N GLY A 327 5.13 12.05 11.60
CA GLY A 327 5.57 13.38 11.12
C GLY A 327 5.12 14.54 12.02
N ASP A 328 5.56 15.76 11.68
CA ASP A 328 5.13 16.98 12.39
C ASP A 328 3.70 17.34 11.96
N ALA A 329 2.75 17.31 12.89
CA ALA A 329 1.32 17.44 12.61
C ALA A 329 0.95 18.70 11.83
N ALA A 330 1.62 19.83 12.10
CA ALA A 330 1.38 21.08 11.37
C ALA A 330 1.86 21.02 9.91
N GLU A 331 2.95 20.29 9.64
CA GLU A 331 3.43 20.03 8.29
C GLU A 331 2.51 19.05 7.57
N GLU A 332 2.02 18.01 8.24
CA GLU A 332 1.10 17.05 7.64
C GLU A 332 -0.24 17.69 7.28
N TYR A 333 -0.81 18.51 8.16
CA TYR A 333 -1.99 19.31 7.83
C TYR A 333 -1.76 20.19 6.59
N TRP A 334 -0.55 20.76 6.49
CA TRP A 334 -0.19 21.60 5.35
C TRP A 334 -0.03 20.81 4.04
N THR A 335 0.63 19.66 4.10
CA THR A 335 0.92 18.81 2.96
C THR A 335 -0.32 18.07 2.47
N ILE A 336 -1.23 17.66 3.36
CA ILE A 336 -2.45 16.93 2.99
C ILE A 336 -3.55 17.89 2.52
N GLU A 337 -3.86 18.91 3.32
CA GLU A 337 -5.12 19.64 3.21
C GLU A 337 -4.95 21.12 2.83
N ALA A 338 -4.10 21.84 3.55
CA ALA A 338 -4.11 23.30 3.52
C ALA A 338 -3.25 23.94 2.43
N GLY A 339 -2.23 23.23 1.93
CA GLY A 339 -1.39 23.67 0.83
C GLY A 339 -2.19 23.99 -0.43
N GLN A 340 -1.65 24.85 -1.31
CA GLN A 340 -2.27 25.06 -2.62
C GLN A 340 -1.99 23.88 -3.55
N LEU A 341 -0.74 23.43 -3.56
CA LEU A 341 -0.32 22.14 -4.10
C LEU A 341 -0.14 21.23 -2.89
N CYS A 342 -1.07 20.29 -2.72
CA CYS A 342 -1.17 19.40 -1.57
C CYS A 342 -1.61 18.01 -2.05
N GLU A 343 -1.60 17.03 -1.16
CA GLU A 343 -2.10 15.69 -1.47
C GLU A 343 -3.55 15.76 -1.96
N ASN A 344 -4.44 16.47 -1.27
CA ASN A 344 -5.84 16.56 -1.67
C ASN A 344 -6.03 17.24 -3.05
N SER A 345 -5.14 18.15 -3.48
CA SER A 345 -5.23 18.69 -4.85
C SER A 345 -4.97 17.60 -5.89
N LEU A 346 -3.95 16.76 -5.65
CA LEU A 346 -3.65 15.59 -6.47
C LEU A 346 -4.78 14.55 -6.42
N ARG A 347 -5.36 14.29 -5.25
CA ARG A 347 -6.47 13.33 -5.09
C ARG A 347 -7.70 13.76 -5.89
N ARG A 348 -8.12 15.03 -5.79
CA ARG A 348 -9.26 15.57 -6.54
C ARG A 348 -9.11 15.47 -8.04
N GLU A 349 -7.94 15.81 -8.61
CA GLU A 349 -7.75 15.69 -10.07
C GLU A 349 -7.77 14.24 -10.56
N ASN A 350 -7.49 13.28 -9.68
CA ASN A 350 -7.58 11.85 -9.94
C ASN A 350 -8.97 11.27 -9.61
N GLY A 351 -9.89 12.07 -9.02
CA GLY A 351 -11.23 11.64 -8.66
C GLY A 351 -11.28 10.77 -7.40
N PHE A 352 -10.29 10.91 -6.51
CA PHE A 352 -10.24 10.27 -5.20
C PHE A 352 -10.78 11.21 -4.12
N SER A 353 -11.27 10.62 -3.04
CA SER A 353 -11.85 11.31 -1.89
C SER A 353 -10.78 12.07 -1.13
N ASP A 354 -11.10 13.29 -0.69
CA ASP A 354 -10.17 14.07 0.15
C ASP A 354 -9.89 13.35 1.47
N ARG A 355 -8.66 13.53 1.95
CA ARG A 355 -8.17 12.97 3.21
C ARG A 355 -8.01 14.02 4.28
N THR A 356 -7.99 13.52 5.50
CA THR A 356 -7.62 14.31 6.65
C THR A 356 -6.73 13.52 7.62
N GLY A 357 -5.69 14.19 8.12
CA GLY A 357 -4.73 13.61 9.04
C GLY A 357 -3.91 12.46 8.45
N HIS A 358 -2.86 12.08 9.19
CA HIS A 358 -2.21 10.78 9.01
C HIS A 358 -2.56 9.87 10.17
N VAL A 359 -3.68 9.19 10.07
CA VAL A 359 -4.01 8.15 11.02
C VAL A 359 -4.28 6.87 10.24
N SER A 360 -3.30 5.98 10.24
CA SER A 360 -3.45 4.64 9.72
C SER A 360 -3.93 3.69 10.81
N ALA A 361 -5.02 2.99 10.51
CA ALA A 361 -5.48 1.85 11.29
C ALA A 361 -5.37 0.57 10.45
N GLU A 362 -4.80 -0.48 11.04
CA GLU A 362 -5.05 -1.85 10.57
C GLU A 362 -6.46 -2.28 11.04
N PRO A 363 -7.17 -3.17 10.32
CA PRO A 363 -8.41 -3.75 10.83
C PRO A 363 -8.17 -4.47 12.16
N GLY A 364 -9.07 -4.23 13.12
CA GLY A 364 -9.22 -5.02 14.32
C GLY A 364 -8.31 -4.66 15.49
N ASN A 365 -8.15 -3.36 15.79
CA ASN A 365 -7.47 -2.85 17.01
C ASN A 365 -8.01 -1.44 17.36
N ASP A 366 -9.32 -1.21 17.17
CA ASP A 366 -10.05 0.04 17.43
C ASP A 366 -9.28 1.35 17.20
N ALA A 367 -9.05 1.63 15.91
CA ALA A 367 -8.80 2.97 15.38
C ALA A 367 -9.58 3.22 14.07
N ILE A 368 -9.99 2.17 13.35
CA ILE A 368 -10.70 2.30 12.06
C ILE A 368 -12.13 2.82 12.20
N ARG A 369 -12.83 2.44 13.27
CA ARG A 369 -14.18 2.91 13.60
C ARG A 369 -14.14 4.37 14.06
N ASP A 370 -13.13 4.73 14.84
CA ASP A 370 -12.87 6.12 15.24
C ASP A 370 -12.60 6.97 14.00
N LEU A 371 -11.77 6.50 13.06
CA LEU A 371 -11.52 7.20 11.79
C LEU A 371 -12.78 7.44 10.99
N TYR A 372 -13.66 6.44 10.92
CA TYR A 372 -14.95 6.57 10.27
C TYR A 372 -15.79 7.69 10.91
N HIS A 373 -15.98 7.66 12.23
CA HIS A 373 -16.81 8.65 12.92
C HIS A 373 -16.17 10.05 12.94
N ILE A 374 -14.86 10.16 13.15
CA ILE A 374 -14.10 11.42 13.11
C ILE A 374 -14.16 12.02 11.72
N GLY A 375 -13.96 11.21 10.68
CA GLY A 375 -14.07 11.66 9.28
C GLY A 375 -15.44 12.26 9.00
N LEU A 376 -16.53 11.55 9.34
CA LEU A 376 -17.89 12.05 9.16
C LEU A 376 -18.16 13.36 9.92
N ALA A 377 -17.64 13.47 11.14
CA ALA A 377 -17.90 14.59 12.03
C ALA A 377 -17.09 15.86 11.67
N ARG A 378 -16.03 15.75 10.85
CA ARG A 378 -15.17 16.89 10.46
C ARG A 378 -15.92 17.99 9.69
N ASN A 379 -17.05 17.65 9.06
CA ASN A 379 -17.90 18.62 8.36
C ASN A 379 -18.90 19.35 9.28
N TYR A 380 -18.85 19.17 10.61
CA TYR A 380 -19.74 19.80 11.61
C TYR A 380 -21.24 19.59 11.39
N ASP A 381 -21.60 18.42 10.89
CA ASP A 381 -23.01 18.01 10.81
C ASP A 381 -23.51 17.56 12.20
N PRO A 382 -24.62 18.12 12.74
CA PRO A 382 -25.10 17.78 14.08
C PRO A 382 -25.38 16.28 14.29
N ASP A 383 -25.93 15.60 13.29
CA ASP A 383 -26.22 14.16 13.39
C ASP A 383 -24.91 13.35 13.43
N MET A 384 -23.87 13.79 12.72
CA MET A 384 -22.54 13.15 12.76
C MET A 384 -21.80 13.42 14.07
N LEU A 385 -21.94 14.63 14.63
CA LEU A 385 -21.39 14.95 15.95
C LEU A 385 -22.06 14.12 17.05
N GLU A 386 -23.38 13.95 17.00
CA GLU A 386 -24.12 13.08 17.93
C GLU A 386 -23.67 11.61 17.79
N LYS A 387 -23.49 11.11 16.56
CA LYS A 387 -22.96 9.75 16.34
C LYS A 387 -21.56 9.56 16.91
N LEU A 388 -20.69 10.54 16.75
CA LEU A 388 -19.34 10.50 17.29
C LEU A 388 -19.34 10.54 18.82
N GLU A 389 -20.14 11.44 19.42
CA GLU A 389 -20.30 11.52 20.87
C GLU A 389 -20.89 10.22 21.43
N ALA A 390 -21.91 9.66 20.78
CA ALA A 390 -22.50 8.38 21.14
C ALA A 390 -21.47 7.24 21.08
N HIS A 391 -20.66 7.19 20.01
CA HIS A 391 -19.59 6.20 19.84
C HIS A 391 -18.56 6.27 20.97
N PHE A 392 -18.02 7.46 21.27
CA PHE A 392 -17.06 7.61 22.37
C PHE A 392 -17.67 7.34 23.75
N ASN A 393 -18.92 7.78 23.97
CA ASN A 393 -19.65 7.49 25.20
C ASN A 393 -19.93 5.99 25.38
N GLU A 394 -20.19 5.27 24.29
CA GLU A 394 -20.38 3.82 24.31
C GLU A 394 -19.06 3.10 24.61
N GLN A 395 -17.97 3.48 23.93
CA GLN A 395 -16.64 2.92 24.20
C GLN A 395 -16.25 3.06 25.68
N GLN A 396 -16.51 4.21 26.31
CA GLN A 396 -16.21 4.44 27.73
C GLN A 396 -17.08 3.60 28.69
N LYS A 397 -18.24 3.11 28.25
CA LYS A 397 -19.17 2.31 29.06
C LYS A 397 -18.90 0.81 28.96
N ARG A 398 -18.06 0.36 28.03
CA ARG A 398 -17.75 -1.07 27.84
C ARG A 398 -17.05 -1.62 29.08
N SER A 399 -17.53 -2.77 29.53
CA SER A 399 -16.87 -3.54 30.58
C SER A 399 -15.57 -4.17 30.06
N PRO A 400 -14.59 -4.49 30.94
CA PRO A 400 -13.40 -5.22 30.56
C PRO A 400 -13.69 -6.53 29.81
N GLU A 401 -14.74 -7.25 30.18
CA GLU A 401 -15.16 -8.50 29.55
C GLU A 401 -15.71 -8.29 28.12
N GLU A 402 -16.42 -7.19 27.89
CA GLU A 402 -16.88 -6.82 26.53
C GLU A 402 -15.71 -6.42 25.64
N LEU A 403 -14.72 -5.72 26.19
CA LEU A 403 -13.50 -5.37 25.47
C LEU A 403 -12.69 -6.62 25.10
N GLU A 404 -12.51 -7.56 26.03
CA GLU A 404 -11.81 -8.83 25.75
C GLU A 404 -12.49 -9.63 24.64
N LYS A 405 -13.83 -9.69 24.62
CA LYS A 405 -14.58 -10.36 23.57
C LYS A 405 -14.41 -9.69 22.20
N ILE A 406 -14.42 -8.36 22.15
CA ILE A 406 -14.20 -7.60 20.90
C ILE A 406 -12.78 -7.86 20.37
N ASP A 407 -11.78 -7.83 21.25
CA ASP A 407 -10.38 -8.11 20.90
C ASP A 407 -10.21 -9.53 20.31
N GLU A 408 -10.90 -10.53 20.87
CA GLU A 408 -10.90 -11.90 20.34
C GLU A 408 -11.54 -11.98 18.94
N GLU A 409 -12.71 -11.36 18.74
CA GLU A 409 -13.40 -11.34 17.46
C GLU A 409 -12.58 -10.60 16.37
N ASP A 410 -12.00 -9.46 16.72
CA ASP A 410 -11.17 -8.65 15.84
C ASP A 410 -9.86 -9.37 15.47
N SER A 411 -9.24 -10.07 16.43
CA SER A 411 -8.06 -10.92 16.19
C SER A 411 -8.37 -12.04 15.19
N ASP A 412 -9.54 -12.66 15.27
CA ASP A 412 -9.97 -13.66 14.31
C ASP A 412 -10.18 -13.07 12.91
N VAL A 413 -10.85 -11.93 12.78
CA VAL A 413 -11.01 -11.20 11.51
C VAL A 413 -9.62 -10.93 10.91
N LYS A 414 -8.71 -10.37 11.70
CA LYS A 414 -7.34 -10.04 11.29
C LYS A 414 -6.59 -11.27 10.80
N ASN A 415 -6.68 -12.39 11.50
CA ASN A 415 -6.01 -13.64 11.11
C ASN A 415 -6.57 -14.20 9.79
N ILE A 416 -7.88 -14.16 9.60
CA ILE A 416 -8.52 -14.60 8.35
C ILE A 416 -8.11 -13.72 7.17
N LEU A 417 -8.16 -12.39 7.34
CA LEU A 417 -7.75 -11.45 6.30
C LEU A 417 -6.25 -11.58 5.98
N LYS A 418 -5.42 -11.89 6.97
CA LYS A 418 -3.99 -12.13 6.76
C LYS A 418 -3.73 -13.37 5.91
N ILE A 419 -4.49 -14.45 6.14
CA ILE A 419 -4.43 -15.65 5.30
C ILE A 419 -4.90 -15.34 3.88
N GLU A 420 -6.00 -14.61 3.72
CA GLU A 420 -6.49 -14.18 2.40
C GLU A 420 -5.40 -13.43 1.62
N LYS A 421 -4.75 -12.45 2.27
CA LYS A 421 -3.64 -11.71 1.65
C LYS A 421 -2.50 -12.65 1.23
N PHE A 422 -2.14 -13.65 2.02
CA PHE A 422 -1.11 -14.62 1.63
C PHE A 422 -1.51 -15.48 0.44
N GLN A 423 -2.80 -15.83 0.32
CA GLN A 423 -3.31 -16.60 -0.82
C GLN A 423 -3.23 -15.82 -2.13
N LEU A 424 -3.43 -14.50 -2.06
CA LEU A 424 -3.37 -13.59 -3.20
C LEU A 424 -1.95 -13.08 -3.47
N GLN A 425 -1.03 -13.22 -2.50
CA GLN A 425 0.37 -12.89 -2.68
C GLN A 425 1.04 -13.88 -3.63
N ILE A 426 1.52 -13.37 -4.77
CA ILE A 426 2.42 -14.12 -5.65
C ILE A 426 3.81 -14.07 -5.01
N CYS A 427 4.21 -15.17 -4.38
CA CYS A 427 5.56 -15.34 -3.85
C CYS A 427 6.49 -15.84 -4.96
N SER A 428 7.68 -15.25 -5.05
CA SER A 428 8.73 -15.82 -5.88
C SER A 428 9.28 -17.08 -5.22
N VAL A 429 9.84 -18.00 -6.00
CA VAL A 429 10.46 -19.21 -5.45
C VAL A 429 11.56 -18.90 -4.41
N PRO A 430 12.42 -17.86 -4.59
CA PRO A 430 13.34 -17.40 -3.56
C PRO A 430 12.66 -16.99 -2.24
N ASP A 431 11.46 -16.41 -2.28
CA ASP A 431 10.71 -16.05 -1.07
C ASP A 431 10.29 -17.29 -0.28
N VAL A 432 9.89 -18.36 -1.00
CA VAL A 432 9.55 -19.63 -0.36
C VAL A 432 10.76 -20.26 0.31
N ILE A 433 11.91 -20.27 -0.37
CA ILE A 433 13.19 -20.74 0.20
C ILE A 433 13.57 -19.93 1.44
N HIS A 434 13.40 -18.61 1.40
CA HIS A 434 13.65 -17.77 2.56
C HIS A 434 12.78 -18.14 3.76
N GLU A 435 11.47 -18.32 3.57
CA GLU A 435 10.57 -18.70 4.67
C GLU A 435 10.80 -20.13 5.15
N LEU A 436 11.22 -21.06 4.27
CA LEU A 436 11.63 -22.42 4.65
C LEU A 436 12.84 -22.42 5.59
N LYS A 437 13.88 -21.61 5.29
CA LYS A 437 15.04 -21.47 6.18
C LYS A 437 14.61 -20.97 7.57
N ARG A 438 13.62 -20.06 7.63
CA ARG A 438 13.08 -19.53 8.89
C ARG A 438 12.23 -20.56 9.64
N MET A 439 11.51 -21.42 8.92
CA MET A 439 10.65 -22.45 9.48
C MET A 439 11.40 -23.42 10.40
N SER A 440 12.67 -23.75 10.09
CA SER A 440 13.52 -24.64 10.89
C SER A 440 13.57 -24.29 12.39
N ARG A 441 13.45 -22.99 12.74
CA ARG A 441 13.47 -22.48 14.11
C ARG A 441 12.13 -22.63 14.86
N SER A 442 11.07 -22.99 14.16
CA SER A 442 9.68 -23.03 14.67
C SER A 442 9.01 -24.40 14.58
N VAL A 443 9.75 -25.41 14.09
CA VAL A 443 9.29 -26.78 13.85
C VAL A 443 8.65 -27.40 15.10
N ASP A 444 9.32 -27.34 16.25
CA ASP A 444 8.83 -28.01 17.47
C ASP A 444 7.52 -27.41 18.00
N ARG A 445 7.34 -26.09 17.85
CA ARG A 445 6.08 -25.41 18.20
C ARG A 445 4.95 -25.83 17.28
N SER A 446 5.23 -26.02 16.00
CA SER A 446 4.26 -26.44 14.99
C SER A 446 3.81 -27.89 15.22
N ASN A 447 4.74 -28.79 15.54
CA ASN A 447 4.41 -30.19 15.84
C ASN A 447 3.45 -30.33 17.03
N LYS A 448 3.63 -29.53 18.09
CA LYS A 448 2.68 -29.50 19.21
C LYS A 448 1.28 -29.06 18.78
N ILE A 449 1.18 -28.10 17.86
CA ILE A 449 -0.11 -27.66 17.30
C ILE A 449 -0.74 -28.78 16.47
N PHE A 450 0.04 -29.46 15.63
CA PHE A 450 -0.43 -30.60 14.83
C PHE A 450 -0.91 -31.77 15.68
N ASP A 451 -0.19 -32.11 16.75
CA ASP A 451 -0.59 -33.16 17.68
C ASP A 451 -1.91 -32.79 18.39
N LYS A 452 -2.06 -31.53 18.81
CA LYS A 452 -3.33 -31.03 19.35
C LYS A 452 -4.45 -31.15 18.33
N TRP A 453 -4.20 -30.73 17.09
CA TRP A 453 -5.15 -30.84 15.98
C TRP A 453 -5.62 -32.27 15.72
N ARG A 454 -4.68 -33.23 15.68
CA ARG A 454 -5.00 -34.65 15.53
C ARG A 454 -5.88 -35.15 16.69
N ASN A 455 -5.58 -34.72 17.92
CA ASN A 455 -6.34 -35.14 19.10
C ASN A 455 -7.75 -34.51 19.13
N ASP A 456 -7.89 -33.29 18.59
CA ASP A 456 -9.16 -32.58 18.46
C ASP A 456 -9.98 -33.03 17.24
N ALA A 457 -9.47 -33.94 16.40
CA ALA A 457 -10.11 -34.37 15.16
C ALA A 457 -11.57 -34.85 15.33
N PRO A 458 -11.94 -35.65 16.37
CA PRO A 458 -13.34 -36.05 16.57
C PRO A 458 -14.29 -34.88 16.82
N ALA A 459 -13.82 -33.80 17.45
CA ALA A 459 -14.62 -32.60 17.70
C ALA A 459 -14.76 -31.71 16.44
N ARG A 460 -14.02 -32.01 15.38
CA ARG A 460 -13.95 -31.26 14.12
C ARG A 460 -14.59 -31.98 12.93
N GLU A 461 -15.15 -33.17 13.14
CA GLU A 461 -15.84 -33.96 12.10
C GLU A 461 -17.06 -33.23 11.52
N HIS A 462 -17.64 -32.27 12.25
CA HIS A 462 -18.79 -31.48 11.81
C HIS A 462 -18.41 -30.25 11.00
N PHE A 463 -17.12 -29.90 10.92
CA PHE A 463 -16.66 -28.78 10.11
C PHE A 463 -16.48 -29.21 8.66
N SER A 464 -16.83 -28.31 7.75
CA SER A 464 -16.52 -28.45 6.33
C SER A 464 -15.00 -28.48 6.10
N PRO A 465 -14.55 -29.04 4.97
CA PRO A 465 -13.14 -29.06 4.64
C PRO A 465 -12.49 -27.66 4.59
N GLU A 466 -13.20 -26.67 4.10
CA GLU A 466 -12.76 -25.28 4.04
C GLU A 466 -12.63 -24.66 5.44
N GLU A 467 -13.58 -24.94 6.34
CA GLU A 467 -13.53 -24.51 7.74
C GLU A 467 -12.35 -25.15 8.48
N ASN A 468 -12.11 -26.45 8.26
CA ASN A 468 -10.96 -27.15 8.81
C ASN A 468 -9.63 -26.60 8.26
N TRP A 469 -9.55 -26.29 6.97
CA TRP A 469 -8.36 -25.66 6.40
C TRP A 469 -8.09 -24.27 6.98
N MET A 470 -9.10 -23.42 7.02
CA MET A 470 -8.95 -22.06 7.55
C MET A 470 -8.63 -22.08 9.04
N SER A 471 -9.29 -22.92 9.83
CA SER A 471 -8.98 -23.08 11.25
C SER A 471 -7.55 -23.57 11.47
N LEU A 472 -7.03 -24.47 10.62
CA LEU A 472 -5.65 -24.92 10.73
C LEU A 472 -4.72 -23.72 10.52
N LEU A 473 -4.88 -23.00 9.41
CA LEU A 473 -4.02 -21.88 9.06
C LEU A 473 -4.03 -20.74 10.10
N THR A 474 -5.15 -20.48 10.78
CA THR A 474 -5.23 -19.47 11.85
C THR A 474 -4.56 -19.91 13.15
N THR A 475 -4.46 -21.22 13.41
CA THR A 475 -3.78 -21.75 14.60
C THR A 475 -2.26 -21.89 14.46
N LEU A 476 -1.74 -21.87 13.22
CA LEU A 476 -0.32 -22.07 12.96
C LEU A 476 0.52 -20.79 13.20
N PRO A 477 1.82 -20.94 13.51
CA PRO A 477 2.72 -19.81 13.53
C PRO A 477 2.75 -19.13 12.16
N ILE A 478 2.77 -17.79 12.15
CA ILE A 478 2.60 -17.03 10.90
C ILE A 478 3.61 -17.37 9.80
N THR A 479 4.85 -17.65 10.16
CA THR A 479 5.90 -18.06 9.22
C THR A 479 5.52 -19.33 8.48
N LEU A 480 4.94 -20.30 9.19
CA LEU A 480 4.50 -21.56 8.60
C LEU A 480 3.27 -21.34 7.70
N THR A 481 2.28 -20.59 8.17
CA THR A 481 1.10 -20.23 7.36
C THR A 481 1.53 -19.57 6.05
N LYS A 482 2.44 -18.59 6.11
CA LYS A 482 2.99 -17.91 4.93
C LYS A 482 3.70 -18.87 3.97
N THR A 483 4.56 -19.76 4.48
CA THR A 483 5.25 -20.77 3.66
C THR A 483 4.27 -21.69 2.94
N LEU A 484 3.27 -22.23 3.66
CA LEU A 484 2.29 -23.13 3.07
C LEU A 484 1.45 -22.44 1.99
N MET A 485 1.05 -21.18 2.23
CA MET A 485 0.33 -20.38 1.23
C MET A 485 1.18 -20.09 0.00
N ALA A 486 2.47 -19.78 0.18
CA ALA A 486 3.39 -19.53 -0.91
C ALA A 486 3.63 -20.78 -1.78
N VAL A 487 3.75 -21.96 -1.16
CA VAL A 487 3.82 -23.24 -1.89
C VAL A 487 2.53 -23.48 -2.69
N CYS A 488 1.37 -23.20 -2.10
CA CYS A 488 0.08 -23.36 -2.76
C CYS A 488 -0.12 -22.38 -3.93
N SER A 489 0.40 -21.15 -3.83
CA SER A 489 0.19 -20.12 -4.86
C SER A 489 1.02 -20.37 -6.12
N LEU A 490 2.22 -20.94 -6.00
CA LEU A 490 3.06 -21.31 -7.14
C LEU A 490 2.41 -22.35 -8.06
N ASN A 491 1.64 -23.29 -7.50
CA ASN A 491 0.91 -24.28 -8.30
C ASN A 491 -0.32 -23.71 -9.02
N LYS A 492 -0.77 -22.50 -8.67
CA LYS A 492 -1.86 -21.78 -9.37
C LYS A 492 -1.35 -20.92 -10.54
N SER A 493 -0.05 -20.94 -10.84
CA SER A 493 0.59 -20.15 -11.89
C SER A 493 0.20 -20.53 -13.33
N GLY A 494 -0.56 -21.62 -13.51
CA GLY A 494 -0.96 -22.14 -14.83
C GLY A 494 0.11 -23.01 -15.50
N LEU A 495 1.22 -23.28 -14.81
CA LEU A 495 2.21 -24.27 -15.20
C LEU A 495 1.67 -25.69 -14.99
N SER A 496 2.11 -26.61 -15.85
CA SER A 496 1.88 -28.04 -15.65
C SER A 496 2.54 -28.54 -14.37
N GLN A 497 2.11 -29.72 -13.90
CA GLN A 497 2.64 -30.30 -12.66
C GLN A 497 4.15 -30.54 -12.73
N ASP A 498 4.65 -31.01 -13.87
CA ASP A 498 6.09 -31.28 -14.06
C ASP A 498 6.91 -29.99 -14.09
N GLU A 499 6.37 -28.92 -14.70
CA GLU A 499 7.01 -27.59 -14.70
C GLU A 499 7.12 -27.01 -13.28
N ASN A 500 6.09 -27.16 -12.45
CA ASN A 500 6.13 -26.73 -11.05
C ASN A 500 7.18 -27.52 -10.26
N ILE A 501 7.25 -28.85 -10.45
CA ILE A 501 8.26 -29.69 -9.78
C ILE A 501 9.67 -29.29 -10.21
N GLN A 502 9.89 -29.03 -11.50
CA GLN A 502 11.19 -28.60 -12.00
C GLN A 502 11.62 -27.26 -11.41
N LEU A 503 10.71 -26.27 -11.34
CA LEU A 503 10.97 -24.99 -10.68
C LEU A 503 11.39 -25.16 -9.21
N TRP A 504 10.76 -26.09 -8.48
CA TRP A 504 11.16 -26.39 -7.11
C TRP A 504 12.56 -26.99 -7.05
N LYS A 505 12.87 -27.96 -7.93
CA LYS A 505 14.19 -28.59 -7.98
C LYS A 505 15.30 -27.59 -8.29
N ASP A 506 15.09 -26.75 -9.30
CA ASP A 506 16.05 -25.74 -9.74
C ASP A 506 16.35 -24.77 -8.60
N ALA A 507 15.32 -24.26 -7.92
CA ALA A 507 15.56 -23.31 -6.85
C ALA A 507 16.12 -23.94 -5.57
N LEU A 508 15.71 -25.18 -5.23
CA LEU A 508 16.33 -25.91 -4.13
C LEU A 508 17.82 -26.17 -4.39
N SER A 509 18.24 -26.35 -5.66
CA SER A 509 19.66 -26.52 -5.99
C SER A 509 20.52 -25.31 -5.64
N GLU A 510 19.93 -24.11 -5.58
CA GLU A 510 20.60 -22.87 -5.17
C GLU A 510 20.55 -22.65 -3.64
N MET A 511 19.90 -23.56 -2.89
CA MET A 511 19.72 -23.44 -1.46
C MET A 511 20.93 -23.96 -0.68
N GLU A 512 21.71 -23.04 -0.13
CA GLU A 512 22.66 -23.41 0.93
C GLU A 512 21.91 -23.71 2.24
N ALA A 513 21.61 -24.99 2.49
CA ALA A 513 21.00 -25.48 3.73
C ALA A 513 21.62 -26.80 4.18
N LYS A 514 21.66 -27.00 5.50
CA LYS A 514 22.16 -28.24 6.08
C LYS A 514 21.12 -29.36 5.92
N PRO A 515 21.51 -30.59 5.50
CA PRO A 515 20.57 -31.70 5.35
C PRO A 515 19.73 -31.99 6.59
N GLU A 516 20.29 -31.78 7.80
CA GLU A 516 19.57 -32.00 9.06
C GLU A 516 18.41 -31.01 9.26
N ASP A 517 18.58 -29.75 8.83
CA ASP A 517 17.54 -28.74 8.93
C ASP A 517 16.41 -29.00 7.93
N LEU A 518 16.76 -29.45 6.71
CA LEU A 518 15.79 -29.89 5.71
C LEU A 518 14.99 -31.11 6.19
N GLN A 519 15.65 -32.10 6.80
CA GLN A 519 14.98 -33.28 7.33
C GLN A 519 13.96 -32.93 8.44
N LYS A 520 14.27 -31.96 9.30
CA LYS A 520 13.31 -31.47 10.32
C LYS A 520 12.07 -30.84 9.68
N ILE A 521 12.26 -30.08 8.59
CA ILE A 521 11.16 -29.47 7.84
C ILE A 521 10.30 -30.55 7.19
N ILE A 522 10.91 -31.52 6.51
CA ILE A 522 10.23 -32.67 5.89
C ILE A 522 9.36 -33.40 6.91
N ASN A 523 9.92 -33.76 8.07
CA ASN A 523 9.18 -34.46 9.13
C ASN A 523 7.98 -33.65 9.65
N SER A 524 8.11 -32.32 9.71
CA SER A 524 7.03 -31.43 10.13
C SER A 524 5.91 -31.37 9.09
N LEU A 525 6.26 -31.31 7.80
CA LEU A 525 5.29 -31.36 6.71
C LEU A 525 4.54 -32.71 6.67
N GLN A 526 5.22 -33.82 6.90
CA GLN A 526 4.55 -35.13 7.05
C GLN A 526 3.59 -35.16 8.24
N THR A 527 3.95 -34.52 9.35
CA THR A 527 3.11 -34.46 10.56
C THR A 527 1.87 -33.60 10.31
N LEU A 528 2.04 -32.45 9.65
CA LEU A 528 0.95 -31.60 9.15
C LEU A 528 -0.01 -32.40 8.26
N GLU A 529 0.51 -33.11 7.26
CA GLU A 529 -0.29 -33.93 6.33
C GLU A 529 -1.15 -34.96 7.06
N ARG A 530 -0.56 -35.68 8.04
CA ARG A 530 -1.28 -36.67 8.84
C ARG A 530 -2.33 -36.04 9.74
N ALA A 531 -1.99 -34.94 10.43
CA ALA A 531 -2.92 -34.23 11.31
C ALA A 531 -4.13 -33.72 10.53
N PHE A 532 -3.89 -33.09 9.37
CA PHE A 532 -4.97 -32.58 8.54
C PHE A 532 -5.82 -33.69 7.91
N SER A 533 -5.20 -34.78 7.44
CA SER A 533 -5.94 -35.93 6.91
C SER A 533 -6.81 -36.60 7.98
N SER A 534 -6.43 -36.53 9.26
CA SER A 534 -7.18 -37.15 10.36
C SER A 534 -8.50 -36.44 10.69
N CYS A 535 -8.66 -35.18 10.28
CA CYS A 535 -9.90 -34.40 10.48
C CYS A 535 -10.69 -34.19 9.18
N MET A 536 -10.41 -34.96 8.13
CA MET A 536 -11.04 -34.85 6.81
C MET A 536 -11.73 -36.15 6.38
N PRO A 537 -12.79 -36.09 5.56
CA PRO A 537 -13.38 -37.28 4.94
C PRO A 537 -12.32 -38.05 4.11
N ALA A 538 -12.36 -39.38 4.15
CA ALA A 538 -11.34 -40.24 3.54
C ALA A 538 -11.23 -40.10 2.01
N ASP A 539 -12.28 -39.60 1.35
CA ASP A 539 -12.39 -39.36 -0.09
C ASP A 539 -12.11 -37.91 -0.50
N PHE A 540 -11.89 -37.02 0.47
CA PHE A 540 -11.63 -35.61 0.19
C PHE A 540 -10.25 -35.39 -0.45
N LYS A 541 -10.24 -34.74 -1.62
CA LYS A 541 -9.01 -34.29 -2.28
C LYS A 541 -8.86 -32.79 -2.09
N ASN A 542 -7.80 -32.39 -1.41
CA ASN A 542 -7.45 -30.98 -1.24
C ASN A 542 -6.27 -30.60 -2.13
N ASP A 543 -6.50 -29.73 -3.11
CA ASP A 543 -5.45 -29.23 -4.01
C ASP A 543 -4.29 -28.53 -3.27
N HIS A 544 -4.57 -27.90 -2.13
CA HIS A 544 -3.54 -27.33 -1.26
C HIS A 544 -2.65 -28.40 -0.64
N MET A 545 -3.23 -29.49 -0.15
CA MET A 545 -2.45 -30.58 0.43
C MET A 545 -1.67 -31.35 -0.62
N VAL A 546 -2.26 -31.56 -1.81
CA VAL A 546 -1.53 -32.13 -2.95
C VAL A 546 -0.30 -31.26 -3.27
N SER A 547 -0.48 -29.94 -3.28
CA SER A 547 0.62 -28.99 -3.53
C SER A 547 1.74 -29.11 -2.48
N ILE A 548 1.38 -29.20 -1.20
CA ILE A 548 2.32 -29.34 -0.09
C ILE A 548 3.06 -30.69 -0.16
N SER A 549 2.34 -31.77 -0.47
CA SER A 549 2.96 -33.10 -0.61
C SER A 549 3.96 -33.17 -1.74
N ARG A 550 3.66 -32.57 -2.90
CA ARG A 550 4.63 -32.51 -4.02
C ARG A 550 5.86 -31.68 -3.67
N PHE A 551 5.66 -30.56 -2.99
CA PHE A 551 6.77 -29.76 -2.52
C PHE A 551 7.65 -30.53 -1.51
N ARG A 552 7.04 -31.28 -0.59
CA ARG A 552 7.75 -32.20 0.33
C ARG A 552 8.55 -33.25 -0.43
N GLU A 553 7.98 -33.89 -1.46
CA GLU A 553 8.67 -34.89 -2.28
C GLU A 553 9.92 -34.29 -2.96
N ALA A 554 9.81 -33.07 -3.51
CA ALA A 554 10.96 -32.36 -4.09
C ALA A 554 12.05 -32.05 -3.06
N LEU A 555 11.67 -31.67 -1.83
CA LEU A 555 12.60 -31.49 -0.71
C LEU A 555 13.30 -32.79 -0.32
N GLU A 556 12.58 -33.92 -0.29
CA GLU A 556 13.13 -35.23 0.05
C GLU A 556 14.18 -35.66 -0.97
N GLU A 557 13.90 -35.50 -2.27
CA GLU A 557 14.85 -35.80 -3.35
C GLU A 557 16.10 -34.92 -3.25
N HIS A 558 15.93 -33.62 -3.04
CA HIS A 558 17.06 -32.69 -2.87
C HIS A 558 17.90 -33.01 -1.63
N THR A 559 17.27 -33.29 -0.49
CA THR A 559 17.98 -33.62 0.75
C THR A 559 18.81 -34.90 0.60
N ALA A 560 18.26 -35.92 -0.07
CA ALA A 560 18.99 -37.14 -0.38
C ALA A 560 20.20 -36.88 -1.30
N SER A 561 20.07 -36.00 -2.29
CA SER A 561 21.17 -35.62 -3.19
C SER A 561 22.33 -34.95 -2.43
N LEU A 562 22.03 -34.05 -1.49
CA LEU A 562 23.04 -33.38 -0.66
C LEU A 562 23.77 -34.37 0.24
N GLN A 563 23.03 -35.29 0.89
CA GLN A 563 23.62 -36.32 1.75
C GLN A 563 24.61 -37.20 0.99
N HIS A 564 24.32 -37.54 -0.27
CA HIS A 564 25.25 -38.29 -1.13
C HIS A 564 26.51 -37.49 -1.47
N SER A 565 26.42 -36.18 -1.68
CA SER A 565 27.57 -35.30 -1.94
C SER A 565 28.49 -35.08 -0.73
N PHE A 566 28.00 -35.25 0.51
CA PHE A 566 28.82 -35.16 1.74
C PHE A 566 29.45 -36.49 2.16
N THR A 567 29.05 -37.62 1.55
CA THR A 567 29.59 -38.97 1.82
C THR A 567 30.64 -39.45 0.81
N MET A 568 30.91 -38.67 -0.24
CA MET A 568 32.11 -38.82 -1.08
C MET A 568 33.16 -37.81 -0.64
#